data_AF-A0A938CPX6-F1
#
_entry.id   AF-A0A938CPX6-F1
#
_cell.length_a   1.000
_cell.length_b   1.000
_cell.length_c   1.000
_cell.angle_alpha   90.00
_cell.angle_beta   90.00
_cell.angle_gamma   90.00
#
_symmetry.space_group_name_H-M   'P 1'
#
loop_
_entity.id
_entity.type
_entity.pdbx_description
1 polymer ?
#
loop_
_entity_poly.entity_id
_entity_poly.type
_entity_poly.pdbx_seq_one_letter_code
_entity_poly.pdbx_strand_id
1 'polypeptide(L)'
;MATLPNCERAAIDLRKLEDYCLNPAHPRGRHKARVFHRTLGLQRGDARWLRDALQTAVAAAQADVVMTDDRGQQWRADIAVTRHDRALW
;
A
#
# COMPACT_ATOMS: atom_id res chain seq x y z
N MET A 1 -9.75 -17.38 -6.42
CA MET A 1 -9.35 -16.14 -5.73
C MET A 1 -9.63 -16.32 -4.25
N ALA A 2 -8.61 -16.19 -3.42
CA ALA A 2 -8.72 -16.30 -1.96
C ALA A 2 -8.47 -14.93 -1.33
N THR A 3 -8.88 -14.73 -0.08
CA THR A 3 -8.43 -13.56 0.69
C THR A 3 -6.96 -13.72 1.08
N LEU A 4 -6.26 -12.60 1.32
CA LEU A 4 -4.86 -12.65 1.74
C LEU A 4 -4.75 -13.35 3.12
N PRO A 5 -3.98 -14.44 3.25
CA PRO A 5 -3.84 -15.13 4.53
C PRO A 5 -3.14 -14.25 5.58
N ASN A 6 -3.61 -14.35 6.83
CA ASN A 6 -3.09 -13.60 7.99
C ASN A 6 -3.03 -12.07 7.80
N CYS A 7 -3.96 -11.50 7.03
CA CYS A 7 -4.00 -10.07 6.74
C CYS A 7 -4.08 -9.19 8.00
N GLU A 8 -4.71 -9.69 9.07
CA GLU A 8 -4.80 -9.04 10.37
C GLU A 8 -3.45 -8.89 11.07
N ARG A 9 -2.47 -9.73 10.71
CA ARG A 9 -1.10 -9.70 11.21
C ARG A 9 -0.14 -9.03 10.22
N ALA A 10 -0.64 -8.44 9.14
CA ALA A 10 0.19 -7.82 8.12
C ALA A 10 1.01 -6.66 8.71
N ALA A 11 2.33 -6.73 8.52
CA ALA A 11 3.25 -5.68 8.94
C ALA A 11 3.51 -4.72 7.77
N ILE A 12 3.00 -3.49 7.88
CA ILE A 12 3.27 -2.40 6.93
C ILE A 12 4.20 -1.40 7.61
N ASP A 13 5.48 -1.42 7.25
CA ASP A 13 6.49 -0.52 7.82
C ASP A 13 6.18 0.94 7.43
N LEU A 14 5.92 1.76 8.45
CA LEU A 14 5.61 3.17 8.29
C LEU A 14 6.73 3.93 7.56
N ARG A 15 8.00 3.56 7.76
CA ARG A 15 9.16 4.19 7.10
C ARG A 15 9.12 3.99 5.60
N LYS A 16 8.65 2.83 5.12
CA LYS A 16 8.50 2.58 3.68
C LYS A 16 7.44 3.50 3.07
N LEU A 17 6.41 3.87 3.84
CA LEU A 17 5.42 4.83 3.38
C LEU A 17 5.96 6.26 3.45
N GLU A 18 6.50 6.68 4.59
CA GLU A 18 6.91 8.06 4.86
C GLU A 18 8.20 8.46 4.13
N ASP A 19 9.22 7.61 4.14
CA ASP A 19 10.56 7.95 3.65
C ASP A 19 10.79 7.55 2.20
N TYR A 20 9.95 6.64 1.68
CA TYR A 20 10.02 6.17 0.29
C TYR A 20 8.78 6.54 -0.53
N CYS A 21 7.60 6.00 -0.20
CA CYS A 21 6.41 6.14 -1.06
C CYS A 21 5.87 7.58 -1.14
N LEU A 22 5.85 8.28 -0.01
CA LEU A 22 5.28 9.63 0.13
C LEU A 22 6.36 10.72 0.18
N ASN A 23 7.63 10.35 0.03
CA ASN A 23 8.75 11.28 0.07
C ASN A 23 9.10 11.83 -1.32
N PRO A 24 8.81 13.12 -1.61
CA PRO A 24 9.16 13.73 -2.89
C PRO A 24 10.67 13.90 -3.08
N ALA A 25 11.47 13.91 -2.01
CA ALA A 25 12.92 14.00 -2.08
C ALA A 25 13.61 12.64 -2.28
N HIS A 26 12.89 11.52 -2.17
CA HIS A 26 13.50 10.20 -2.28
C HIS A 26 13.94 9.91 -3.73
N PRO A 27 15.22 9.55 -3.97
CA PRO A 27 15.77 9.44 -5.33
C PRO A 27 15.06 8.41 -6.22
N ARG A 28 14.45 7.38 -5.61
CA ARG A 28 13.63 6.39 -6.33
C ARG A 28 12.12 6.52 -6.06
N GLY A 29 11.75 7.23 -4.99
CA GLY A 29 10.40 7.24 -4.42
C GLY A 29 9.57 8.42 -4.88
N ARG A 30 10.22 9.51 -5.30
CA ARG A 30 9.60 10.78 -5.74
C ARG A 30 8.45 10.61 -6.74
N HIS A 31 8.55 9.63 -7.66
CA HIS A 31 7.51 9.41 -8.66
C HIS A 31 6.24 8.80 -8.06
N LYS A 32 6.36 7.97 -7.03
CA LYS A 32 5.21 7.47 -6.25
C LYS A 32 4.61 8.61 -5.43
N ALA A 33 5.46 9.39 -4.76
CA ALA A 33 5.00 10.53 -3.95
C ALA A 33 4.18 11.52 -4.78
N ARG A 34 4.61 11.78 -6.03
CA ARG A 34 3.87 12.62 -6.98
C ARG A 34 2.49 12.05 -7.33
N VAL A 35 2.37 10.73 -7.54
CA VAL A 35 1.08 10.09 -7.85
C VAL A 35 0.16 10.15 -6.63
N PHE A 36 0.65 9.77 -5.45
CA PHE A 36 -0.12 9.85 -4.21
C PHE A 36 -0.58 11.27 -3.91
N HIS A 37 0.28 12.26 -4.10
CA HIS A 37 -0.08 13.67 -3.92
C HIS A 37 -1.12 14.13 -4.94
N ARG A 38 -0.90 13.83 -6.23
CA ARG A 38 -1.81 14.29 -7.30
C ARG A 38 -3.19 13.65 -7.20
N THR A 39 -3.25 12.35 -6.92
CA THR A 39 -4.49 11.59 -6.92
C THR A 39 -5.22 11.71 -5.57
N LEU A 40 -4.49 11.57 -4.46
CA LEU A 40 -5.09 11.46 -3.12
C LEU A 40 -4.74 12.63 -2.20
N GLY A 41 -3.95 13.61 -2.66
CA GLY A 41 -3.51 14.72 -1.81
C GLY A 41 -2.55 14.31 -0.69
N LEU A 42 -1.99 13.10 -0.73
CA LEU A 42 -1.14 12.59 0.35
C LEU A 42 0.27 13.21 0.32
N GLN A 43 0.80 13.45 1.50
CA GLN A 43 2.16 13.90 1.76
C GLN A 43 2.82 12.99 2.81
N ARG A 44 4.12 13.20 3.10
CA ARG A 44 4.87 12.38 4.07
C ARG A 44 4.14 12.21 5.41
N GLY A 45 3.56 13.28 5.95
CA GLY A 45 2.83 13.26 7.23
C GLY A 45 1.56 12.40 7.22
N ASP A 46 1.02 12.06 6.05
CA ASP A 46 -0.15 11.19 5.92
C ASP A 46 0.20 9.68 5.97
N ALA A 47 1.45 9.31 6.23
CA ALA A 47 1.90 7.91 6.18
C ALA A 47 1.10 6.98 7.10
N ARG A 48 0.69 7.44 8.29
CA ARG A 48 -0.14 6.65 9.21
C ARG A 48 -1.53 6.40 8.64
N TRP A 49 -2.15 7.45 8.09
CA TRP A 49 -3.46 7.33 7.43
C TRP A 49 -3.38 6.34 6.28
N LEU A 50 -2.34 6.43 5.43
CA LEU A 50 -2.18 5.52 4.30
C LEU A 50 -1.99 4.07 4.77
N ARG A 51 -1.21 3.84 5.82
CA ARG A 51 -1.04 2.50 6.41
C ARG A 51 -2.37 1.90 6.81
N ASP A 52 -3.17 2.67 7.56
CA ASP A 52 -4.43 2.18 8.10
C ASP A 52 -5.43 1.89 6.96
N ALA A 53 -5.48 2.77 5.94
CA ALA A 53 -6.28 2.56 4.74
C ALA A 53 -5.85 1.29 3.96
N LEU A 54 -4.55 1.05 3.79
CA LEU A 54 -4.02 -0.15 3.14
C LEU A 54 -4.39 -1.41 3.94
N GLN A 55 -4.30 -1.35 5.27
CA GLN A 55 -4.61 -2.50 6.14
C GLN A 55 -6.10 -2.85 6.11
N THR A 56 -7.00 -1.86 6.08
CA THR A 56 -8.42 -2.09 5.88
C THR A 56 -8.70 -2.66 4.49
N ALA A 57 -8.13 -2.07 3.44
CA ALA A 57 -8.40 -2.49 2.06
C ALA A 57 -7.90 -3.92 1.79
N VAL A 58 -6.71 -4.29 2.28
CA VAL A 58 -6.14 -5.62 2.03
C VAL A 58 -6.89 -6.73 2.76
N ALA A 59 -7.55 -6.44 3.88
CA ALA A 59 -8.34 -7.43 4.63
C ALA A 59 -9.57 -7.91 3.85
N ALA A 60 -10.12 -7.07 2.97
CA ALA A 60 -11.26 -7.41 2.11
C ALA A 60 -10.84 -7.81 0.69
N ALA A 61 -9.55 -7.73 0.37
CA ALA A 61 -9.07 -7.90 -0.99
C ALA A 61 -8.97 -9.37 -1.39
N GLN A 62 -9.31 -9.63 -2.65
CA GLN A 62 -8.92 -10.87 -3.30
C GLN A 62 -7.45 -10.83 -3.64
N ALA A 63 -6.78 -11.97 -3.48
CA ALA A 63 -5.36 -12.12 -3.70
C ALA A 63 -5.07 -13.40 -4.49
N ASP A 64 -4.01 -13.31 -5.29
CA ASP A 64 -3.47 -14.41 -6.08
C ASP A 64 -2.04 -14.73 -5.63
N VAL A 65 -1.69 -16.00 -5.61
CA VAL A 65 -0.31 -16.45 -5.39
C VAL A 65 0.48 -16.16 -6.66
N VAL A 66 1.52 -15.33 -6.54
CA VAL A 66 2.40 -14.96 -7.65
C VAL A 66 3.62 -15.87 -7.71
N MET A 67 4.11 -16.31 -6.54
CA MET A 67 5.29 -17.16 -6.43
C MET A 67 5.17 -18.03 -5.19
N THR A 68 5.69 -19.24 -5.27
CA THR A 68 5.90 -20.13 -4.11
C THR A 68 7.31 -20.66 -4.20
N ASP A 69 8.09 -20.47 -3.15
CA ASP A 69 9.46 -20.96 -3.01
C ASP A 69 9.68 -21.57 -1.61
N ASP A 70 10.93 -21.92 -1.32
CA ASP A 70 11.36 -22.48 -0.03
C ASP A 70 11.18 -21.51 1.16
N ARG A 71 10.98 -20.22 0.89
CA ARG A 71 10.74 -19.17 1.90
C ARG A 71 9.25 -18.85 2.08
N GLY A 72 8.38 -19.50 1.32
CA GLY A 72 6.94 -19.41 1.45
C GLY A 72 6.26 -18.91 0.18
N GLN A 73 5.18 -18.15 0.35
CA GLN A 73 4.34 -17.69 -0.76
C GLN A 73 4.35 -16.16 -0.87
N GLN A 74 4.53 -15.67 -2.09
CA GLN A 74 4.29 -14.28 -2.42
C GLN A 74 2.89 -14.13 -3.00
N TRP A 75 2.10 -13.28 -2.36
CA TRP A 75 0.74 -12.97 -2.79
C TRP A 75 0.67 -11.56 -3.39
N ARG A 76 -0.24 -11.35 -4.33
CA ARG A 76 -0.59 -10.04 -4.89
C ARG A 76 -2.07 -9.81 -4.73
N ALA A 77 -2.42 -8.63 -4.22
CA ALA A 77 -3.78 -8.13 -4.15
C ALA A 77 -3.77 -6.71 -4.72
N ASP A 78 -4.67 -6.47 -5.68
CA ASP A 78 -4.91 -5.12 -6.20
C ASP A 78 -6.02 -4.49 -5.35
N ILE A 79 -5.78 -3.27 -4.85
CA ILE A 79 -6.66 -2.61 -3.89
C ILE A 79 -6.91 -1.16 -4.29
N ALA A 80 -8.16 -0.73 -4.09
CA ALA A 80 -8.52 0.67 -4.22
C ALA A 80 -8.25 1.41 -2.91
N VAL A 81 -7.57 2.55 -2.97
CA VAL A 81 -7.46 3.48 -1.84
C VAL A 81 -8.23 4.75 -2.16
N THR A 82 -9.20 5.11 -1.33
CA THR A 82 -10.06 6.28 -1.54
C THR A 82 -9.85 7.35 -0.47
N ARG A 83 -9.75 8.63 -0.88
CA ARG A 83 -9.72 9.81 0.01
C ARG A 83 -10.50 10.95 -0.64
N HIS A 84 -11.50 11.48 0.07
CA HIS A 84 -12.35 12.60 -0.38
C HIS A 84 -12.84 12.40 -1.84
N ASP A 85 -13.51 11.28 -2.09
CA ASP A 85 -14.07 10.87 -3.40
C ASP A 85 -13.05 10.64 -4.53
N ARG A 86 -11.75 10.63 -4.23
CA ARG A 86 -10.69 10.26 -5.18
C ARG A 86 -10.15 8.90 -4.86
N ALA A 87 -10.00 8.05 -5.89
CA ALA A 87 -9.47 6.71 -5.76
C ALA A 87 -8.12 6.57 -6.49
N LEU A 88 -7.22 5.79 -5.89
CA LEU A 88 -6.02 5.24 -6.51
C LEU A 88 -6.20 3.73 -6.65
N TRP A 89 -5.92 3.20 -7.84
CA TRP A 89 -5.94 1.78 -8.19
C TRP A 89 -4.54 1.33 -8.55
#